data_AF-A0A914K5B5-F1
#
_entry.id   AF-A0A914K5B5-F1
#
_cell.length_a   1.000
_cell.length_b   1.000
_cell.length_c   1.000
_cell.angle_alpha   90.00
_cell.angle_beta   90.00
_cell.angle_gamma   90.00
#
_symmetry.space_group_name_H-M   'P 1'
#
loop_
_entity.id
_entity.type
_entity.pdbx_description
1 polymer ?
#
loop_
_entity_poly.entity_id
_entity_poly.type
_entity_poly.pdbx_seq_one_letter_code
_entity_poly.pdbx_strand_id
1 'polypeptide(L)' 'MAHTSRADIVSITSFNEWHEGTQIEPAVAHSYGNFTYLEYDRNPEQYLEITRKMIHEYFTAPHENIPMQMARVV' A
#
# COMPACT_ATOMS: atom_id res chain seq x y z
N MET A 1 8.01 1.84 -15.27
CA MET A 1 7.14 1.65 -14.08
C MET A 1 6.43 2.95 -13.78
N ALA A 2 5.33 2.97 -13.02
CA ALA A 2 4.56 4.19 -12.76
C ALA A 2 5.44 5.37 -12.29
N HIS A 3 6.35 5.14 -11.34
CA HIS A 3 7.24 6.18 -10.79
C HIS A 3 8.24 6.80 -11.78
N THR A 4 8.54 6.14 -12.90
CA THR A 4 9.44 6.68 -13.93
C THR A 4 8.70 7.30 -15.12
N SER A 5 7.37 7.23 -15.14
CA SER A 5 6.55 7.64 -16.29
C SER A 5 6.28 9.15 -16.36
N ARG A 6 6.54 9.89 -15.27
CA ARG A 6 6.14 11.31 -15.11
C ARG A 6 4.63 11.55 -15.25
N ALA A 7 3.81 10.55 -14.91
CA ALA A 7 2.36 10.74 -14.83
C ALA A 7 2.00 11.72 -13.70
N ASP A 8 1.07 12.63 -13.97
CA ASP A 8 0.55 13.56 -12.96
C ASP A 8 -0.30 12.83 -11.90
N ILE A 9 -0.92 11.71 -12.28
CA ILE A 9 -1.79 10.90 -11.43
C ILE A 9 -1.43 9.42 -11.65
N VAL A 10 -1.36 8.69 -10.53
CA VAL A 10 -1.24 7.23 -10.52
C VAL A 10 -2.44 6.67 -9.76
N SER A 11 -3.13 5.70 -10.34
CA SER A 11 -4.18 4.94 -9.67
C SER A 11 -3.65 3.61 -9.15
N ILE A 12 -4.25 3.13 -8.06
CA ILE A 12 -4.02 1.78 -7.52
C ILE A 12 -5.30 0.98 -7.75
N THR A 13 -5.18 -0.11 -8.51
CA THR A 13 -6.23 -1.11 -8.65
C THR A 13 -5.84 -2.29 -7.76
N SER A 14 -6.45 -2.48 -6.59
CA SER A 14 -7.61 -1.79 -6.01
C SER A 14 -7.45 -1.60 -4.51
N PHE A 15 -8.36 -0.86 -3.86
CA PHE A 15 -8.42 -0.94 -2.39
C PHE A 15 -8.93 -2.33 -1.97
N ASN A 16 -10.10 -2.76 -2.49
CA ASN A 16 -10.83 -3.91 -1.98
C ASN A 16 -11.60 -4.72 -3.04
N GLU A 17 -11.09 -4.87 -4.28
CA GLU A 17 -11.68 -5.79 -5.25
C GLU A 17 -11.25 -7.23 -4.99
N TRP A 18 -11.81 -7.80 -3.92
CA TRP A 18 -11.49 -9.14 -3.42
C TRP A 18 -11.74 -10.24 -4.44
N HIS A 19 -12.73 -10.09 -5.32
CA HIS A 19 -13.04 -11.09 -6.35
C HIS A 19 -11.92 -11.27 -7.36
N GLU A 20 -11.14 -10.21 -7.62
CA GLU A 20 -10.01 -10.22 -8.54
C GLU A 20 -8.66 -10.47 -7.84
N GLY A 21 -8.63 -10.44 -6.50
CA GLY A 21 -7.39 -10.59 -5.75
C GLY A 21 -6.43 -9.40 -5.90
N THR A 22 -6.94 -8.21 -6.23
CA THR A 22 -6.14 -6.99 -6.47
C THR A 22 -6.12 -6.03 -5.28
N GLN A 23 -6.77 -6.39 -4.17
CA GLN A 23 -6.91 -5.56 -2.97
C GLN A 23 -5.56 -5.28 -2.28
N ILE A 24 -5.43 -4.06 -1.76
CA ILE A 24 -4.40 -3.68 -0.78
C ILE A 24 -4.95 -3.65 0.67
N GLU A 25 -6.27 -3.78 0.84
CA GLU A 25 -6.94 -3.93 2.14
C GLU A 25 -6.39 -5.16 2.88
N PRO A 26 -6.19 -5.09 4.21
CA PRO A 26 -5.57 -6.18 4.96
C PRO A 26 -6.22 -7.55 4.78
N ALA A 27 -5.39 -8.56 4.47
CA ALA A 27 -5.79 -9.96 4.36
C ALA A 27 -5.14 -10.81 5.46
N VAL A 28 -5.91 -11.74 6.03
CA VAL A 28 -5.50 -12.67 7.09
C VAL A 28 -5.80 -14.10 6.68
N ALA A 29 -5.05 -15.08 7.20
CA ALA A 29 -5.38 -16.49 7.02
C ALA A 29 -6.82 -16.78 7.46
N HIS A 30 -7.56 -17.41 6.56
CA HIS A 30 -8.90 -17.91 6.84
C HIS A 30 -9.15 -19.21 6.10
N SER A 31 -9.84 -20.14 6.74
CA SER A 31 -10.30 -21.37 6.11
C SER A 31 -11.79 -21.53 6.35
N TYR A 32 -12.52 -21.88 5.30
CA TYR A 32 -13.95 -22.14 5.36
C TYR A 32 -14.30 -23.40 4.56
N GLY A 33 -14.73 -24.45 5.27
CA GLY A 33 -14.98 -25.76 4.69
C GLY A 33 -13.70 -26.33 4.06
N ASN A 34 -13.76 -26.64 2.76
CA ASN A 34 -12.63 -27.18 1.99
C ASN A 34 -11.80 -26.09 1.27
N PHE A 35 -12.09 -24.81 1.53
CA PHE A 35 -11.38 -23.70 0.93
C PHE A 35 -10.48 -23.00 1.94
N THR A 36 -9.23 -22.75 1.54
CA THR A 36 -8.26 -21.97 2.32
C THR A 36 -7.95 -20.69 1.56
N TYR A 37 -8.28 -19.56 2.17
CA TYR A 37 -7.96 -18.24 1.65
C TYR A 37 -6.46 -17.99 1.74
N LEU A 38 -5.93 -17.27 0.74
CA LEU A 38 -4.57 -16.78 0.77
C LEU A 38 -4.47 -15.60 1.73
N GLU A 39 -3.36 -15.51 2.43
CA GLU A 39 -2.97 -14.34 3.22
C GLU A 39 -1.76 -13.64 2.61
N TYR A 40 -1.39 -12.51 3.18
CA TYR A 40 -0.17 -11.81 2.77
C TYR A 40 1.07 -12.38 3.46
N ASP A 41 2.17 -12.50 2.72
CA ASP A 41 3.40 -13.19 3.16
C ASP A 41 4.01 -12.66 4.46
N ARG A 42 3.93 -11.34 4.71
CA ARG A 42 4.57 -10.71 5.88
C ARG A 42 3.59 -10.42 7.01
N ASN A 43 2.57 -9.62 6.72
CA ASN A 43 1.55 -9.21 7.68
C ASN A 43 0.32 -8.65 6.91
N PRO A 44 -0.84 -8.52 7.56
CA PRO A 44 -2.05 -8.03 6.90
C PRO A 44 -1.92 -6.61 6.33
N GLU A 45 -1.14 -5.72 6.95
CA GLU A 45 -0.95 -4.33 6.52
C GLU A 45 0.09 -4.15 5.40
N GLN A 46 0.73 -5.25 4.94
CA GLN A 46 1.88 -5.23 4.03
C GLN A 46 1.69 -4.30 2.82
N TYR A 47 0.53 -4.34 2.16
CA TYR A 47 0.31 -3.56 0.95
C TYR A 47 -0.01 -2.09 1.23
N LEU A 48 -0.59 -1.77 2.40
CA LEU A 48 -0.72 -0.39 2.84
C LEU A 48 0.66 0.21 3.19
N GLU A 49 1.53 -0.56 3.85
CA GLU A 49 2.90 -0.15 4.15
C GLU A 49 3.72 0.09 2.88
N ILE A 50 3.62 -0.80 1.89
CA ILE A 50 4.27 -0.65 0.59
C ILE A 50 3.72 0.57 -0.14
N THR A 51 2.39 0.75 -0.16
CA THR A 51 1.73 1.91 -0.77
C THR A 51 2.26 3.22 -0.15
N ARG A 52 2.31 3.30 1.18
CA ARG A 52 2.85 4.46 1.90
C ARG A 52 4.32 4.72 1.54
N LYS A 53 5.15 3.66 1.49
CA LYS A 53 6.56 3.77 1.12
C LYS A 53 6.70 4.32 -0.31
N MET A 54 5.96 3.78 -1.27
CA MET A 54 5.99 4.22 -2.67
C MET A 54 5.57 5.68 -2.80
N ILE A 55 4.52 6.10 -2.11
CA ILE A 55 4.07 7.50 -2.08
C ILE A 55 5.19 8.40 -1.55
N HIS A 56 5.78 8.05 -0.41
CA HIS A 56 6.84 8.84 0.20
C HIS A 56 8.12 8.91 -0.66
N GLU A 57 8.50 7.81 -1.29
CA GLU A 57 9.75 7.71 -2.04
C GLU A 57 9.65 8.34 -3.44
N TYR A 58 8.48 8.26 -4.08
CA TYR A 58 8.37 8.58 -5.51
C TYR A 58 7.28 9.59 -5.88
N PHE A 59 6.26 9.78 -5.05
CA PHE A 59 5.07 10.56 -5.43
C PHE A 59 4.76 11.73 -4.49
N THR A 60 5.54 11.93 -3.41
CA THR A 60 5.42 13.09 -2.53
C THR A 60 6.21 14.25 -3.09
N ALA A 61 5.58 15.42 -3.19
CA ALA A 61 6.26 16.61 -3.68
C ALA A 61 7.40 17.02 -2.71
N PRO A 62 8.56 17.47 -3.20
CA PRO A 62 9.71 17.79 -2.34
C PRO A 62 9.42 18.79 -1.21
N HIS A 63 8.43 19.66 -1.38
CA HIS A 63 8.05 20.69 -0.42
C HIS A 63 7.10 20.18 0.69
N GLU A 64 6.47 19.02 0.53
CA GLU A 64 5.57 18.42 1.52
C GLU A 64 6.30 17.55 2.55
N ASN A 65 7.60 17.31 2.39
CA ASN A 65 8.43 16.56 3.34
C ASN A 65 8.78 17.35 4.63
N ILE A 66 8.29 18.58 4.81
CA ILE A 66 8.77 19.49 5.86
C ILE A 66 8.18 19.25 7.28
N PRO A 67 7.00 18.66 7.54
CA PRO A 67 6.53 18.54 8.93
C PRO A 67 6.63 17.14 9.57
N MET A 68 7.38 16.16 9.02
CA MET A 68 7.59 14.88 9.72
C MET A 68 8.94 14.81 10.48
N GLN A 69 9.91 15.65 10.14
CA GLN A 69 11.19 15.72 10.88
C GLN A 69 11.10 16.52 12.20
N MET A 70 10.06 17.35 12.39
CA MET A 70 9.90 18.16 13.60
C MET A 70 9.29 17.42 14.79
N ALA A 71 8.70 16.24 14.59
CA ALA A 71 8.06 15.47 15.66
C ALA A 71 9.02 14.59 16.48
N ARG A 72 10.33 14.59 16.17
CA ARG A 72 11.34 13.76 16.85
C ARG A 72 12.25 14.53 17.81
N VAL A 73 11.94 15.80 18.07
CA VAL A 73 12.63 16.64 19.06
C VAL A 73 11.62 17.13 20.10
N VAL A 74 11.24 16.21 21.00
CA VAL A 74 10.79 16.51 22.37
C VAL A 74 11.31 15.40 23.26
#